data_AF-A0A9D4RWB6-F1
#
_entry.id   AF-A0A9D4RWB6-F1
#
_cell.length_a   1.000
_cell.length_b   1.000
_cell.length_c   1.000
_cell.angle_alpha   90.00
_cell.angle_beta   90.00
_cell.angle_gamma   90.00
#
_symmetry.space_group_name_H-M   'P 1'
#
loop_
_entity.id
_entity.type
_entity.pdbx_description
1 polymer ?
#
loop_
_entity_poly.entity_id
_entity_poly.type
_entity_poly.pdbx_seq_one_letter_code
_entity_poly.pdbx_strand_id
1 'polypeptide(L)'
;MVWLNVYTTNNDPKVIGGYFLKALEIIGGTAYMVRGDFGTENVLIKDMQNWFKRHSDHDTSYLEGASTQNQRIEGWWSYLRRQHIQHWMDIFKNLQENGEFYASDIDKNIIRFCFKALIQTELDLAVSMWNNHSIRQSRNSNAPNGQPYRMFNYPELWGSRNFICDVHQDDINVARTQVTFRTPVCCDPDLYDILIGVMADDSLSYPNTSDEALALYRHLRRQVLRMFNMQ
;
A
#
# COMPACT_ATOMS: atom_id res chain seq x y z
N MET A 1 -2.24 12.10 1.21
CA MET A 1 -2.05 10.64 1.13
C MET A 1 -1.31 10.22 2.37
N VAL A 2 -1.83 9.23 3.11
CA VAL A 2 -1.23 8.81 4.39
C VAL A 2 -0.25 7.66 4.17
N TRP A 3 -0.60 6.69 3.33
CA TRP A 3 0.25 5.53 3.06
C TRP A 3 -0.04 4.93 1.68
N LEU A 4 0.97 4.26 1.12
CA LEU A 4 0.87 3.30 0.02
C LEU A 4 1.86 2.16 0.31
N ASN A 5 1.40 0.92 0.26
CA ASN A 5 2.23 -0.23 0.61
C ASN A 5 2.09 -1.33 -0.43
N VAL A 6 3.22 -1.88 -0.86
CA VAL A 6 3.24 -3.15 -1.60
C VAL A 6 3.09 -4.31 -0.62
N TYR A 7 2.18 -5.24 -0.95
CA TYR A 7 1.93 -6.42 -0.12
C TYR A 7 1.61 -7.65 -0.97
N THR A 8 1.57 -8.81 -0.32
CA THR A 8 1.37 -10.12 -0.96
C THR A 8 -0.10 -10.46 -1.23
N THR A 9 -1.02 -9.84 -0.48
CA THR A 9 -2.48 -10.03 -0.58
C THR A 9 -3.23 -8.74 -0.22
N ASN A 10 -4.34 -8.46 -0.87
CA ASN A 10 -5.30 -7.43 -0.48
C ASN A 10 -6.59 -8.00 0.12
N ASN A 11 -6.74 -9.33 0.14
CA ASN A 11 -8.01 -9.98 0.50
C ASN A 11 -8.19 -10.23 2.02
N ASP A 12 -7.18 -9.92 2.84
CA ASP A 12 -7.25 -10.11 4.30
C ASP A 12 -7.56 -8.77 5.00
N PRO A 13 -8.77 -8.58 5.56
CA PRO A 13 -9.15 -7.36 6.27
C PRO A 13 -8.24 -7.04 7.46
N LYS A 14 -7.58 -8.03 8.07
CA LYS A 14 -6.66 -7.80 9.19
C LYS A 14 -5.40 -7.07 8.75
N VAL A 15 -4.91 -7.35 7.54
CA VAL A 15 -3.75 -6.67 6.95
C VAL A 15 -4.09 -5.21 6.66
N ILE A 16 -5.25 -4.98 6.04
CA ILE A 16 -5.76 -3.63 5.76
C ILE A 16 -6.00 -2.86 7.06
N GLY A 17 -6.59 -3.50 8.06
CA GLY A 17 -6.74 -2.95 9.40
C GLY A 17 -5.40 -2.59 10.05
N GLY A 18 -4.34 -3.39 9.83
CA GLY A 18 -2.99 -3.09 10.31
C GLY A 18 -2.41 -1.82 9.69
N TYR A 19 -2.64 -1.60 8.39
CA TYR A 19 -2.28 -0.34 7.73
C TYR A 19 -3.06 0.85 8.27
N PHE A 20 -4.37 0.68 8.45
CA PHE A 20 -5.22 1.72 9.01
C PHE A 20 -4.78 2.09 10.43
N LEU A 21 -4.57 1.11 11.31
CA LEU A 21 -4.16 1.37 12.69
C LEU A 21 -2.80 2.08 12.74
N LYS A 22 -1.81 1.64 11.96
CA LYS A 22 -0.51 2.31 11.87
C LYS A 22 -0.63 3.76 11.37
N ALA A 23 -1.57 4.02 10.45
CA ALA A 23 -1.86 5.37 9.98
C ALA A 23 -2.44 6.25 11.10
N LEU A 24 -3.33 5.71 11.93
CA LEU A 24 -3.89 6.44 13.08
C LEU A 24 -2.80 6.81 14.09
N GLU A 25 -1.86 5.90 14.35
CA GLU A 25 -0.74 6.15 15.26
C GLU A 25 0.19 7.25 14.77
N ILE A 26 0.47 7.28 13.46
CA ILE A 26 1.29 8.34 12.84
C ILE A 26 0.57 9.69 12.89
N ILE A 27 -0.74 9.68 12.67
CA ILE A 27 -1.57 10.90 12.66
C ILE A 27 -1.85 11.40 14.09
N GLY A 28 -1.84 10.52 15.09
CA GLY A 28 -2.17 10.83 16.48
C GLY A 28 -3.68 10.80 16.78
N GLY A 29 -4.48 10.06 16.01
CA GLY A 29 -5.92 9.95 16.22
C GLY A 29 -6.67 9.38 15.02
N THR A 30 -8.00 9.28 15.12
CA THR A 30 -8.85 8.80 14.03
C THR A 30 -9.51 9.93 13.24
N ALA A 31 -9.96 9.65 12.02
CA ALA A 31 -10.73 10.59 11.24
C ALA A 31 -12.11 10.83 11.87
N TYR A 32 -12.64 12.05 11.74
CA TYR A 32 -14.04 12.33 12.09
C TYR A 32 -15.02 11.40 11.36
N MET A 33 -14.75 11.11 10.09
CA MET A 33 -15.56 10.25 9.25
C MET A 33 -14.68 9.52 8.24
N VAL A 34 -14.89 8.21 8.12
CA VAL A 34 -14.24 7.39 7.09
C VAL A 34 -15.28 7.06 6.03
N ARG A 35 -14.86 7.02 4.76
CA ARG A 35 -15.70 6.56 3.66
C ARG A 35 -15.03 5.36 3.01
N GLY A 36 -15.80 4.31 2.76
CA GLY A 36 -15.37 3.18 1.97
C GLY A 36 -16.50 2.64 1.09
N ASP A 37 -16.17 1.63 0.30
CA ASP A 37 -17.15 0.85 -0.44
C ASP A 37 -17.74 -0.26 0.44
N PHE A 38 -18.66 -1.03 -0.15
CA PHE A 38 -19.26 -2.22 0.46
C PHE A 38 -18.33 -3.46 0.39
N GLY A 39 -17.02 -3.26 0.14
CA GLY A 39 -16.04 -4.34 0.02
C GLY A 39 -15.81 -5.03 1.36
N THR A 40 -15.64 -6.36 1.31
CA THR A 40 -15.33 -7.18 2.49
C THR A 40 -13.94 -6.88 3.06
N GLU A 41 -13.02 -6.41 2.22
CA GLU A 41 -11.65 -6.01 2.56
C GLU A 41 -11.59 -4.89 3.63
N ASN A 42 -12.58 -3.99 3.65
CA ASN A 42 -12.60 -2.80 4.50
C ASN A 42 -13.46 -2.96 5.77
N VAL A 43 -14.06 -4.13 6.00
CA VAL A 43 -14.99 -4.36 7.13
C VAL A 43 -14.33 -4.05 8.47
N LEU A 44 -13.07 -4.45 8.66
CA LEU A 44 -12.37 -4.18 9.91
C LEU A 44 -12.07 -2.68 10.11
N ILE A 45 -11.89 -1.90 9.04
CA ILE A 45 -11.77 -0.43 9.14
C ILE A 45 -13.09 0.16 9.65
N LYS A 46 -14.22 -0.30 9.10
CA LYS A 46 -15.56 0.13 9.55
C LYS A 46 -15.77 -0.16 11.02
N ASP A 47 -15.47 -1.38 11.47
CA ASP A 47 -15.63 -1.79 12.86
C ASP A 47 -14.74 -0.96 13.80
N MET A 48 -13.46 -0.79 13.47
CA MET A 48 -12.54 0.04 14.25
C MET A 48 -12.99 1.50 14.31
N GLN A 49 -13.42 2.07 13.18
CA GLN A 49 -13.87 3.46 13.13
C GLN A 49 -15.10 3.68 14.02
N ASN A 50 -16.07 2.77 13.97
CA ASN A 50 -17.25 2.81 14.83
C ASN A 50 -16.88 2.62 16.31
N TRP A 51 -15.94 1.71 16.60
CA TRP A 51 -15.43 1.50 17.96
C TRP A 51 -14.79 2.77 18.53
N PHE A 52 -13.86 3.39 17.81
CA PHE A 52 -13.15 4.59 18.26
C PHE A 52 -14.09 5.80 18.44
N LYS A 53 -15.20 5.84 17.71
CA LYS A 53 -16.18 6.93 17.74
C LYS A 53 -17.46 6.61 18.53
N ARG A 54 -17.52 5.48 19.25
CA ARG A 54 -18.71 5.00 19.99
C ARG A 54 -19.25 5.96 21.05
N HIS A 55 -18.42 6.89 21.54
CA HIS A 55 -18.78 7.90 22.53
C HIS A 55 -18.96 9.30 21.93
N SER A 56 -18.94 9.42 20.59
CA SER A 56 -19.16 10.71 19.94
C SER A 56 -20.65 11.00 19.77
N ASP A 57 -21.03 12.28 19.82
CA ASP A 57 -22.42 12.76 19.69
C ASP A 57 -23.03 12.56 18.29
N HIS A 58 -22.38 11.81 17.40
CA HIS A 58 -22.80 11.61 16.02
C HIS A 58 -23.14 10.15 15.75
N ASP A 59 -24.32 9.91 15.16
CA ASP A 59 -24.85 8.57 14.88
C ASP A 59 -24.05 7.76 13.84
N THR A 60 -23.14 8.39 13.09
CA THR A 60 -22.40 7.70 12.02
C THR A 60 -20.97 8.22 11.89
N SER A 61 -20.00 7.32 12.07
CA SER A 61 -18.56 7.56 11.88
C SER A 61 -17.99 6.95 10.61
N TYR A 62 -18.79 6.17 9.88
CA TYR A 62 -18.39 5.50 8.64
C TYR A 62 -19.49 5.62 7.58
N LEU A 63 -19.13 6.08 6.37
CA LEU A 63 -20.03 6.17 5.23
C LEU A 63 -19.71 5.08 4.20
N GLU A 64 -20.68 4.23 3.95
CA GLU A 64 -20.66 3.30 2.82
C GLU A 64 -21.23 3.97 1.57
N GLY A 65 -20.52 3.83 0.45
CA GLY A 65 -20.96 4.35 -0.83
C GLY A 65 -20.79 3.32 -1.94
N ALA A 66 -21.65 3.41 -2.96
CA ALA A 66 -21.46 2.61 -4.17
C ALA A 66 -20.14 2.98 -4.86
N SER A 67 -19.48 1.98 -5.48
CA SER A 67 -18.20 2.17 -6.17
C SER A 67 -18.27 3.23 -7.29
N THR A 68 -19.45 3.47 -7.87
CA THR A 68 -19.68 4.55 -8.85
C THR A 68 -19.42 5.95 -8.29
N GLN A 69 -19.46 6.13 -6.98
CA GLN A 69 -19.20 7.41 -6.32
C GLN A 69 -17.73 7.57 -5.88
N ASN A 70 -16.87 6.56 -6.09
CA ASN A 70 -15.45 6.58 -5.73
C ASN A 70 -14.57 7.31 -6.78
N GLN A 71 -15.15 8.25 -7.54
CA GLN A 71 -14.50 8.94 -8.66
C GLN A 71 -13.16 9.59 -8.30
N ARG A 72 -13.03 10.15 -7.09
CA ARG A 72 -11.79 10.81 -6.65
C ARG A 72 -10.65 9.79 -6.45
N ILE A 73 -10.93 8.66 -5.82
CA ILE A 73 -9.91 7.63 -5.58
C ILE A 73 -9.57 6.90 -6.89
N GLU A 74 -10.55 6.64 -7.76
CA GLU A 74 -10.33 6.06 -9.10
C GLU A 74 -9.49 6.98 -10.01
N GLY A 75 -9.77 8.29 -9.98
CA GLY A 75 -8.97 9.29 -10.67
C GLY A 75 -7.53 9.32 -10.16
N TRP A 76 -7.34 9.17 -8.86
CA TRP A 76 -6.02 9.07 -8.24
C TRP A 76 -5.29 7.77 -8.61
N TRP A 77 -5.96 6.61 -8.60
CA TRP A 77 -5.39 5.34 -9.07
C TRP A 77 -4.92 5.43 -10.52
N SER A 78 -5.71 6.09 -11.36
CA SER A 78 -5.35 6.36 -12.75
C SER A 78 -4.09 7.23 -12.87
N TYR A 79 -3.92 8.23 -12.00
CA TYR A 79 -2.70 9.03 -11.93
C TYR A 79 -1.50 8.20 -11.48
N LEU A 80 -1.63 7.45 -10.37
CA LEU A 80 -0.57 6.58 -9.83
C LEU A 80 -0.07 5.62 -10.92
N ARG A 81 -1.01 4.97 -11.62
CA ARG A 81 -0.68 4.04 -12.69
C ARG A 81 0.18 4.70 -13.77
N ARG A 82 -0.27 5.84 -14.31
CA ARG A 82 0.43 6.53 -15.40
C ARG A 82 1.80 7.07 -15.01
N GLN A 83 1.97 7.51 -13.77
CA GLN A 83 3.20 8.21 -13.35
C GLN A 83 4.24 7.29 -12.71
N HIS A 84 3.82 6.24 -12.00
CA HIS A 84 4.71 5.47 -11.13
C HIS A 84 4.70 3.96 -11.40
N ILE A 85 3.57 3.40 -11.86
CA ILE A 85 3.38 1.94 -11.85
C ILE A 85 3.46 1.30 -13.24
N GLN A 86 3.17 2.06 -14.31
CA GLN A 86 3.12 1.51 -15.67
C GLN A 86 4.42 0.80 -16.07
N HIS A 87 5.58 1.37 -15.74
CA HIS A 87 6.90 0.76 -15.99
C HIS A 87 7.01 -0.66 -15.41
N TRP A 88 6.63 -0.84 -14.14
CA TRP A 88 6.67 -2.14 -13.46
C TRP A 88 5.68 -3.14 -14.08
N MET A 89 4.48 -2.67 -14.46
CA MET A 89 3.50 -3.50 -15.15
C MET A 89 4.03 -4.01 -16.49
N ASP A 90 4.72 -3.15 -17.24
CA ASP A 90 5.30 -3.52 -18.54
C ASP A 90 6.43 -4.53 -18.38
N ILE A 91 7.28 -4.40 -17.35
CA ILE A 91 8.30 -5.42 -17.02
C ILE A 91 7.65 -6.79 -16.77
N PHE A 92 6.65 -6.85 -15.90
CA PHE A 92 6.01 -8.13 -15.56
C PHE A 92 5.21 -8.72 -16.73
N LYS A 93 4.59 -7.86 -17.53
CA LYS A 93 3.92 -8.28 -18.76
C LYS A 93 4.91 -8.87 -19.77
N ASN A 94 6.07 -8.23 -19.98
CA ASN A 94 7.12 -8.74 -20.87
C ASN A 94 7.66 -10.09 -20.39
N LEU A 95 7.84 -10.28 -19.06
CA LEU A 95 8.22 -11.59 -18.50
C LEU A 95 7.20 -12.68 -18.85
N GLN A 96 5.90 -12.36 -18.75
CA GLN A 96 4.84 -13.32 -19.09
C GLN A 96 4.81 -13.62 -20.59
N GLU A 97 4.89 -12.60 -21.44
CA GLU A 97 4.85 -12.74 -22.91
C GLU A 97 6.05 -13.54 -23.45
N ASN A 98 7.21 -13.44 -22.79
CA ASN A 98 8.41 -14.21 -23.15
C ASN A 98 8.45 -15.63 -22.56
N GLY A 99 7.43 -16.06 -21.81
CA GLY A 99 7.42 -17.35 -21.12
C GLY A 99 8.41 -17.45 -19.95
N GLU A 100 8.83 -16.30 -19.39
CA GLU A 100 9.76 -16.21 -18.27
C GLU A 100 9.04 -16.09 -16.91
N PHE A 101 7.71 -16.01 -16.91
CA PHE A 101 6.86 -15.95 -15.72
C PHE A 101 5.53 -16.66 -15.96
N TYR A 102 5.22 -17.67 -15.14
CA TYR A 102 3.98 -18.45 -15.24
C TYR A 102 3.00 -18.20 -14.09
N ALA A 103 3.26 -17.19 -13.25
CA ALA A 103 2.50 -16.93 -12.03
C ALA A 103 2.39 -18.14 -11.08
N SER A 104 3.36 -19.06 -11.13
CA SER A 104 3.52 -20.13 -10.15
C SER A 104 3.85 -19.54 -8.77
N ASP A 105 3.68 -20.32 -7.71
CA ASP A 105 4.04 -19.85 -6.37
C ASP A 105 5.53 -19.55 -6.24
N ILE A 106 6.39 -20.33 -6.92
CA ILE A 106 7.83 -20.05 -7.01
C ILE A 106 8.04 -18.70 -7.71
N ASP A 107 7.47 -18.50 -8.91
CA ASP A 107 7.67 -17.27 -9.67
C ASP A 107 7.20 -16.03 -8.87
N LYS A 108 6.03 -16.11 -8.23
CA LYS A 108 5.50 -15.03 -7.39
C LYS A 108 6.44 -14.70 -6.23
N ASN A 109 7.01 -15.70 -5.58
CA ASN A 109 7.93 -15.51 -4.46
C ASN A 109 9.25 -14.87 -4.93
N ILE A 110 9.84 -15.35 -6.02
CA ILE A 110 11.10 -14.79 -6.55
C ILE A 110 10.89 -13.36 -7.06
N ILE A 111 9.76 -13.08 -7.75
CA ILE A 111 9.43 -11.70 -8.14
C ILE A 111 9.32 -10.79 -6.92
N ARG A 112 8.59 -11.21 -5.87
CA ARG A 112 8.47 -10.38 -4.67
C ARG A 112 9.81 -10.16 -4.00
N PHE A 113 10.68 -11.18 -3.95
CA PHE A 113 12.04 -11.05 -3.42
C PHE A 113 12.84 -9.99 -4.18
N CYS A 114 12.80 -10.00 -5.51
CA CYS A 114 13.61 -9.10 -6.33
C CYS A 114 13.04 -7.67 -6.44
N PHE A 115 11.71 -7.51 -6.50
CA PHE A 115 11.07 -6.25 -6.89
C PHE A 115 10.37 -5.50 -5.75
N LYS A 116 9.97 -6.16 -4.66
CA LYS A 116 9.11 -5.55 -3.61
C LYS A 116 9.74 -4.30 -3.00
N ALA A 117 11.05 -4.30 -2.71
CA ALA A 117 11.73 -3.15 -2.12
C ALA A 117 11.77 -1.93 -3.06
N LEU A 118 12.04 -2.17 -4.35
CA LEU A 118 12.06 -1.11 -5.37
C LEU A 118 10.68 -0.51 -5.58
N ILE A 119 9.64 -1.36 -5.70
CA ILE A 119 8.26 -0.90 -5.84
C ILE A 119 7.81 -0.14 -4.59
N GLN A 120 8.20 -0.58 -3.39
CA GLN A 120 7.89 0.19 -2.18
C GLN A 120 8.52 1.59 -2.21
N THR A 121 9.78 1.69 -2.64
CA THR A 121 10.49 2.96 -2.76
C THR A 121 9.77 3.89 -3.75
N GLU A 122 9.31 3.36 -4.88
CA GLU A 122 8.53 4.12 -5.87
C GLU A 122 7.18 4.59 -5.30
N LEU A 123 6.50 3.75 -4.52
CA LEU A 123 5.25 4.12 -3.84
C LEU A 123 5.47 5.21 -2.79
N ASP A 124 6.57 5.14 -2.02
CA ASP A 124 6.92 6.16 -1.04
C ASP A 124 7.23 7.51 -1.73
N LEU A 125 7.90 7.47 -2.88
CA LEU A 125 8.11 8.63 -3.74
C LEU A 125 6.78 9.21 -4.24
N ALA A 126 5.86 8.37 -4.70
CA ALA A 126 4.53 8.78 -5.16
C ALA A 126 3.73 9.48 -4.03
N VAL A 127 3.79 8.96 -2.79
CA VAL A 127 3.19 9.61 -1.61
C VAL A 127 3.81 10.99 -1.39
N SER A 128 5.14 11.10 -1.43
CA SER A 128 5.84 12.36 -1.25
C SER A 128 5.47 13.39 -2.32
N MET A 129 5.52 13.01 -3.60
CA MET A 129 5.14 13.88 -4.71
C MET A 129 3.67 14.31 -4.61
N TRP A 130 2.77 13.37 -4.33
CA TRP A 130 1.35 13.67 -4.18
C TRP A 130 1.09 14.61 -2.99
N ASN A 131 1.77 14.44 -1.88
CA ASN A 131 1.59 15.32 -0.73
C ASN A 131 2.16 16.72 -0.95
N ASN A 132 3.19 16.84 -1.79
CA ASN A 132 3.91 18.08 -2.02
C ASN A 132 3.49 18.86 -3.28
N HIS A 133 2.72 18.27 -4.20
CA HIS A 133 2.25 19.01 -5.37
C HIS A 133 1.23 20.09 -5.00
N SER A 134 1.15 21.15 -5.80
CA SER A 134 0.14 22.20 -5.62
C SER A 134 -1.08 21.91 -6.49
N ILE A 135 -2.24 21.74 -5.85
CA ILE A 135 -3.54 21.69 -6.53
C ILE A 135 -3.89 23.11 -6.97
N ARG A 136 -4.12 23.28 -8.28
CA ARG A 136 -4.50 24.59 -8.85
C ARG A 136 -5.93 24.94 -8.48
N GLN A 137 -6.18 26.24 -8.31
CA GLN A 137 -7.54 26.75 -8.17
C GLN A 137 -8.32 26.52 -9.46
N SER A 138 -9.52 25.95 -9.34
CA SER A 138 -10.46 25.81 -10.45
C SER A 138 -11.72 26.62 -10.15
N ARG A 139 -12.26 27.29 -11.17
CA ARG A 139 -13.41 28.22 -11.03
C ARG A 139 -14.69 27.54 -10.56
N ASN A 140 -14.82 26.22 -10.77
CA ASN A 140 -16.02 25.43 -10.48
C ASN A 140 -15.75 24.30 -9.46
N SER A 141 -14.67 24.39 -8.69
CA SER A 141 -14.27 23.33 -7.77
C SER A 141 -14.73 23.60 -6.34
N ASN A 142 -15.54 22.70 -5.78
CA ASN A 142 -15.80 22.62 -4.34
C ASN A 142 -14.60 22.08 -3.54
N ALA A 143 -13.51 21.69 -4.21
CA ALA A 143 -12.30 21.20 -3.55
C ALA A 143 -11.31 22.34 -3.28
N PRO A 144 -10.69 22.37 -2.08
CA PRO A 144 -9.67 23.35 -1.74
C PRO A 144 -8.42 23.22 -2.62
N ASN A 145 -7.76 24.35 -2.84
CA ASN A 145 -6.52 24.47 -3.61
C ASN A 145 -5.29 24.50 -2.69
N GLY A 146 -4.10 24.29 -3.25
CA GLY A 146 -2.85 24.32 -2.50
C GLY A 146 -2.23 22.93 -2.32
N GLN A 147 -1.27 22.85 -1.39
CA GLN A 147 -0.47 21.64 -1.18
C GLN A 147 -1.17 20.70 -0.19
N PRO A 148 -1.48 19.44 -0.56
CA PRO A 148 -2.22 18.53 0.32
C PRO A 148 -1.62 18.37 1.70
N TYR A 149 -0.28 18.30 1.80
CA TYR A 149 0.41 18.25 3.09
C TYR A 149 0.09 19.46 3.98
N ARG A 150 0.13 20.67 3.43
CA ARG A 150 -0.15 21.89 4.21
C ARG A 150 -1.62 22.01 4.56
N MET A 151 -2.50 21.65 3.64
CA MET A 151 -3.96 21.66 3.89
C MET A 151 -4.35 20.69 5.01
N PHE A 152 -3.65 19.56 5.12
CA PHE A 152 -3.88 18.58 6.18
C PHE A 152 -3.33 19.02 7.53
N ASN A 153 -2.10 19.55 7.57
CA ASN A 153 -1.42 19.90 8.83
C ASN A 153 -1.78 21.30 9.37
N TYR A 154 -2.19 22.22 8.50
CA TYR A 154 -2.48 23.63 8.82
C TYR A 154 -3.83 24.06 8.22
N PRO A 155 -4.94 23.36 8.56
CA PRO A 155 -6.25 23.62 7.96
C PRO A 155 -6.77 25.04 8.21
N GLU A 156 -6.32 25.72 9.26
CA GLU A 156 -6.66 27.09 9.61
C GLU A 156 -6.27 28.11 8.52
N LEU A 157 -5.22 27.82 7.74
CA LEU A 157 -4.81 28.66 6.61
C LEU A 157 -5.86 28.66 5.48
N TRP A 158 -6.77 27.69 5.49
CA TRP A 158 -7.91 27.57 4.56
C TRP A 158 -9.25 27.87 5.24
N GLY A 159 -9.25 28.50 6.42
CA GLY A 159 -10.48 28.77 7.18
C GLY A 159 -11.19 27.50 7.65
N SER A 160 -10.48 26.38 7.72
CA SER A 160 -10.96 25.10 8.23
C SER A 160 -10.38 24.83 9.62
N ARG A 161 -10.67 23.67 10.18
CA ARG A 161 -10.13 23.19 11.46
C ARG A 161 -9.62 21.77 11.35
N ASN A 162 -8.90 21.32 12.37
CA ASN A 162 -8.54 19.92 12.49
C ASN A 162 -9.80 19.08 12.80
N PHE A 163 -9.96 17.97 12.09
CA PHE A 163 -11.04 16.99 12.26
C PHE A 163 -10.53 15.63 12.76
N ILE A 164 -9.26 15.54 13.15
CA ILE A 164 -8.72 14.38 13.87
C ILE A 164 -9.41 14.31 15.24
N CYS A 165 -9.86 13.12 15.59
CA CYS A 165 -10.51 12.80 16.85
C CYS A 165 -9.57 11.93 17.69
N ASP A 166 -9.43 12.27 18.97
CA ASP A 166 -8.61 11.51 19.89
C ASP A 166 -9.17 10.10 20.08
N VAL A 167 -8.26 9.14 20.28
CA VAL A 167 -8.59 7.73 20.54
C VAL A 167 -7.89 7.32 21.82
N HIS A 168 -8.61 6.65 22.72
CA HIS A 168 -8.02 6.18 23.96
C HIS A 168 -6.95 5.12 23.69
N GLN A 169 -5.82 5.17 24.40
CA GLN A 169 -4.71 4.24 24.17
C GLN A 169 -5.11 2.78 24.39
N ASP A 170 -6.01 2.51 25.34
CA ASP A 170 -6.53 1.16 25.57
C ASP A 170 -7.31 0.64 24.37
N ASP A 171 -8.06 1.49 23.67
CA ASP A 171 -8.79 1.10 22.46
C ASP A 171 -7.82 0.79 21.32
N ILE A 172 -6.75 1.56 21.18
CA ILE A 172 -5.67 1.26 20.23
C ILE A 172 -5.04 -0.10 20.54
N ASN A 173 -4.79 -0.38 21.83
CA ASN A 173 -4.21 -1.66 22.26
C ASN A 173 -5.15 -2.84 22.00
N VAL A 174 -6.46 -2.68 22.21
CA VAL A 174 -7.45 -3.69 21.81
C VAL A 174 -7.44 -3.90 20.31
N ALA A 175 -7.47 -2.83 19.51
CA ALA A 175 -7.46 -2.91 18.04
C ALA A 175 -6.19 -3.61 17.51
N ARG A 176 -5.03 -3.41 18.15
CA ARG A 176 -3.79 -4.12 17.80
C ARG A 176 -3.94 -5.64 17.80
N THR A 177 -4.74 -6.19 18.71
CA THR A 177 -4.94 -7.65 18.81
C THR A 177 -5.78 -8.22 17.67
N GLN A 178 -6.48 -7.36 16.92
CA GLN A 178 -7.40 -7.76 15.86
C GLN A 178 -6.79 -7.65 14.46
N VAL A 179 -5.62 -7.02 14.33
CA VAL A 179 -4.98 -6.71 13.04
C VAL A 179 -3.69 -7.51 12.83
N THR A 180 -3.32 -7.64 11.56
CA THR A 180 -2.03 -8.21 11.16
C THR A 180 -1.15 -7.07 10.67
N PHE A 181 -0.04 -6.82 11.36
CA PHE A 181 0.91 -5.81 10.92
C PHE A 181 1.72 -6.31 9.72
N ARG A 182 2.01 -5.40 8.79
CA ARG A 182 2.89 -5.65 7.65
C ARG A 182 4.22 -6.23 8.14
N THR A 183 4.56 -7.40 7.61
CA THR A 183 5.87 -8.01 7.82
C THR A 183 6.87 -7.56 6.75
N PRO A 184 8.18 -7.51 7.08
CA PRO A 184 9.21 -7.25 6.08
C PRO A 184 9.31 -8.39 5.06
N VAL A 185 8.88 -9.61 5.44
CA VAL A 185 8.89 -10.85 4.66
C VAL A 185 8.45 -10.60 3.21
N CYS A 186 9.38 -10.79 2.27
CA CYS A 186 9.13 -10.57 0.85
C CYS A 186 8.55 -11.80 0.17
N CYS A 187 8.84 -13.00 0.67
CA CYS A 187 8.41 -14.27 0.11
C CYS A 187 8.31 -15.33 1.20
N ASP A 188 7.89 -16.53 0.85
CA ASP A 188 7.94 -17.71 1.71
C ASP A 188 9.31 -17.84 2.42
N PRO A 189 9.37 -18.16 3.74
CA PRO A 189 10.62 -18.21 4.50
C PRO A 189 11.61 -19.26 4.00
N ASP A 190 11.14 -20.47 3.67
CA ASP A 190 12.03 -21.54 3.22
C ASP A 190 12.63 -21.18 1.86
N LEU A 191 11.80 -20.62 0.97
CA LEU A 191 12.30 -20.12 -0.30
C LEU A 191 13.21 -18.89 -0.12
N TYR A 192 12.95 -18.01 0.85
CA TYR A 192 13.83 -16.88 1.16
C TYR A 192 15.24 -17.34 1.48
N ASP A 193 15.38 -18.33 2.37
CA ASP A 193 16.69 -18.87 2.77
C ASP A 193 17.43 -19.50 1.58
N ILE A 194 16.71 -20.20 0.69
CA ILE A 194 17.28 -20.72 -0.56
C ILE A 194 17.79 -19.59 -1.45
N LEU A 195 17.00 -18.53 -1.64
CA LEU A 195 17.37 -17.40 -2.51
C LEU A 195 18.59 -16.66 -1.95
N ILE A 196 18.67 -16.47 -0.63
CA ILE A 196 19.84 -15.88 0.03
C ILE A 196 21.08 -16.76 -0.15
N GLY A 197 20.94 -18.07 0.01
CA GLY A 197 22.04 -19.03 -0.22
C GLY A 197 22.57 -18.94 -1.64
N VAL A 198 21.69 -18.96 -2.65
CA VAL A 198 22.07 -18.81 -4.06
C VAL A 198 22.76 -17.47 -4.31
N MET A 199 22.26 -16.38 -3.72
CA MET A 199 22.92 -15.07 -3.84
C MET A 199 24.32 -15.06 -3.23
N ALA A 200 24.51 -15.70 -2.07
CA ALA A 200 25.81 -15.78 -1.43
C ALA A 200 26.81 -16.61 -2.26
N ASP A 201 26.38 -17.77 -2.74
CA ASP A 201 27.20 -18.68 -3.56
C ASP A 201 27.63 -18.03 -4.87
N ASP A 202 26.71 -17.33 -5.54
CA ASP A 202 26.95 -16.69 -6.82
C ASP A 202 27.43 -15.22 -6.68
N SER A 203 27.74 -14.76 -5.46
CA SER A 203 28.23 -13.40 -5.14
C SER A 203 27.34 -12.26 -5.68
N LEU A 204 26.02 -12.43 -5.54
CA LEU A 204 25.00 -11.48 -5.99
C LEU A 204 24.59 -10.51 -4.87
N SER A 205 24.19 -9.30 -5.26
CA SER A 205 23.66 -8.28 -4.35
C SER A 205 22.18 -8.01 -4.59
N TYR A 206 21.53 -7.38 -3.61
CA TYR A 206 20.18 -6.86 -3.81
C TYR A 206 20.15 -5.80 -4.91
N PRO A 207 19.07 -5.75 -5.71
CA PRO A 207 18.98 -4.82 -6.83
C PRO A 207 18.58 -3.43 -6.35
N ASN A 208 19.16 -2.41 -6.98
CA ASN A 208 18.82 -0.99 -6.79
C ASN A 208 18.07 -0.42 -7.99
N THR A 209 18.04 -1.13 -9.12
CA THR A 209 17.37 -0.71 -10.36
C THR A 209 16.45 -1.81 -10.89
N SER A 210 15.53 -1.45 -11.78
CA SER A 210 14.63 -2.43 -12.41
C SER A 210 15.39 -3.46 -13.26
N ASP A 211 16.49 -3.05 -13.90
CA ASP A 211 17.30 -3.93 -14.75
C ASP A 211 18.08 -4.94 -13.91
N GLU A 212 18.65 -4.49 -12.78
CA GLU A 212 19.29 -5.38 -11.80
C GLU A 212 18.28 -6.38 -11.21
N ALA A 213 17.07 -5.92 -10.88
CA ALA A 213 16.02 -6.78 -10.33
C ALA A 213 15.57 -7.84 -11.35
N LEU A 214 15.48 -7.46 -12.63
CA LEU A 214 15.15 -8.36 -13.71
C LEU A 214 16.25 -9.40 -13.95
N ALA A 215 17.52 -8.98 -13.93
CA ALA A 215 18.66 -9.89 -14.04
C ALA A 215 18.70 -10.88 -12.86
N LEU A 216 18.51 -10.38 -11.64
CA LEU A 216 18.46 -11.19 -10.43
C LEU A 216 17.32 -12.20 -10.48
N TYR A 217 16.11 -11.77 -10.86
CA TYR A 217 14.95 -12.66 -11.01
C TYR A 217 15.25 -13.82 -11.97
N ARG A 218 15.78 -13.52 -13.15
CA ARG A 218 16.11 -14.54 -14.17
C ARG A 218 17.16 -15.53 -13.68
N HIS A 219 18.16 -15.03 -12.96
CA HIS A 219 19.21 -15.87 -12.39
C HIS A 219 18.66 -16.79 -11.30
N LEU A 220 18.00 -16.22 -10.29
CA LEU A 220 17.44 -16.97 -9.16
C LEU A 220 16.40 -18.00 -9.63
N ARG A 221 15.49 -17.61 -10.54
CA ARG A 221 14.51 -18.52 -11.12
C ARG A 221 15.18 -19.73 -11.78
N ARG A 222 16.24 -19.51 -12.56
CA ARG A 222 16.96 -20.60 -13.23
C ARG A 222 17.60 -21.56 -12.22
N GLN A 223 18.20 -21.05 -11.16
CA GLN A 223 18.84 -21.88 -10.14
C GLN A 223 17.79 -22.69 -9.36
N VAL A 224 16.71 -22.04 -8.93
CA VAL A 224 15.63 -22.68 -8.18
C VAL A 224 14.94 -23.77 -9.01
N LEU A 225 14.61 -23.51 -10.27
CA LEU A 225 13.98 -24.52 -11.14
C LEU A 225 14.90 -25.74 -11.37
N ARG A 226 16.21 -25.52 -11.48
CA ARG A 226 17.20 -26.62 -11.55
C ARG A 226 17.25 -27.43 -10.26
N MET A 227 17.23 -26.78 -9.10
CA MET A 227 17.25 -27.46 -7.79
C MET A 227 16.02 -28.35 -7.60
N PHE A 228 14.85 -27.92 -8.08
CA PHE A 228 13.60 -28.68 -7.94
C PHE A 228 13.27 -29.60 -9.14
N ASN A 229 14.17 -29.74 -10.12
CA ASN A 229 13.94 -30.50 -11.36
C ASN A 229 12.64 -30.10 -12.10
N MET A 230 12.26 -28.83 -12.04
CA MET A 230 11.09 -28.29 -12.71
C MET A 230 11.55 -27.64 -14.02
N GLN A 231 11.09 -28.15 -15.17
CA GLN A 231 11.35 -27.57 -16.49
C GLN A 231 10.30 -26.52 -16.87
#